data_AF-A0AAD9GV36-F1
#
_entry.id   AF-A0AAD9GV36-F1
#
_cell.length_a   1.000
_cell.length_b   1.000
_cell.length_c   1.000
_cell.angle_alpha   90.00
_cell.angle_beta   90.00
_cell.angle_gamma   90.00
#
_symmetry.space_group_name_H-M   'P 1'
#
loop_
_entity.id
_entity.type
_entity.pdbx_description
1 polymer ?
#
loop_
_entity_poly.entity_id
_entity_poly.type
_entity_poly.pdbx_seq_one_letter_code
_entity_poly.pdbx_strand_id
1 'polypeptide(L)'
;MKTVKAVYVLLAQLILPCSAKLSEPFYFRSTARVGLSEEVEPVSGSDLVTPIICASSTATAFLGFECASTPTPTSSSKTTATVSHSATYDLHALAIGDWGVDLGLGSCCNFYRKTGKDNVEYYKDQQAQTNVAYLLTLSAKKLQPKVILGHGDNFYWNGLGSDDVNYRFLNSFETMYSDPALLNIKWLNVVGNHDLGGSMFICGKRDNEFVECSGKTELLKQLDEKFTRQSKYVSPNNDRWQLPDRYYMETLEDPDSGVTVDIFNIDTNAAAVHGAQQTCCQCYGYKMKYGGSQNCADVARGDLLCAGGDTDMFDACMAQIEAWQADSLKQLARDAANSVATWKVVNTHYSPHFHMTPTMMAEVNDILRKTGIHLFINGHTHAESHEFGTFNTHFVTNGAGGGIQSESIGEPPPYATDITPIWQGENAPYGIFELSFAAEQMKIQFVTFDDKWVFTSNKADTVKGGAKMGHCWLIPKDGSLGEEC
;
A
#
# COMPACT_ATOMS: atom_id res chain seq x y z
N MET A 1 35.26 -58.00 -7.99
CA MET A 1 34.98 -58.68 -6.70
C MET A 1 34.78 -57.58 -5.66
N LYS A 2 33.84 -57.57 -4.70
CA LYS A 2 32.64 -58.36 -4.32
C LYS A 2 31.85 -57.52 -3.28
N THR A 3 30.52 -57.54 -3.09
CA THR A 3 29.36 -57.87 -3.95
C THR A 3 28.06 -57.37 -3.28
N VAL A 4 27.27 -56.54 -4.00
CA VAL A 4 25.81 -56.65 -4.26
C VAL A 4 24.82 -57.07 -3.13
N LYS A 5 23.72 -56.29 -2.99
CA LYS A 5 22.29 -56.60 -2.63
C LYS A 5 21.71 -55.45 -1.77
N ALA A 6 20.62 -54.73 -2.08
CA ALA A 6 19.49 -54.85 -3.00
C ALA A 6 18.45 -55.97 -2.71
N VAL A 7 17.22 -55.54 -2.38
CA VAL A 7 15.85 -56.07 -2.63
C VAL A 7 14.91 -55.19 -1.76
N TYR A 8 13.97 -54.34 -2.20
CA TYR A 8 12.83 -54.33 -3.16
C TYR A 8 11.52 -55.01 -2.69
N VAL A 9 10.38 -54.49 -3.20
CA VAL A 9 9.02 -55.11 -3.33
C VAL A 9 8.13 -55.07 -2.06
N LEU A 10 6.81 -54.73 -2.07
CA LEU A 10 5.79 -54.62 -3.15
C LEU A 10 4.68 -53.53 -2.90
N LEU A 11 3.96 -53.20 -3.97
CA LEU A 11 2.60 -52.60 -4.16
C LEU A 11 1.50 -53.04 -3.16
N ALA A 12 0.28 -52.45 -3.10
CA ALA A 12 -0.32 -51.16 -3.53
C ALA A 12 -1.82 -51.12 -3.11
N GLN A 13 -2.54 -50.08 -3.54
CA GLN A 13 -4.02 -49.96 -3.67
C GLN A 13 -4.88 -49.88 -2.40
N LEU A 14 -5.62 -48.78 -2.28
CA LEU A 14 -7.09 -48.77 -2.22
C LEU A 14 -7.62 -47.44 -2.78
N ILE A 15 -8.84 -47.45 -3.35
CA ILE A 15 -9.34 -46.42 -4.28
C ILE A 15 -10.75 -45.97 -3.86
N LEU A 16 -10.94 -44.64 -3.66
CA LEU A 16 -12.22 -43.88 -3.67
C LEU A 16 -13.31 -44.25 -2.62
N PRO A 17 -14.41 -43.48 -2.44
CA PRO A 17 -14.78 -42.17 -3.02
C PRO A 17 -15.19 -41.04 -2.03
N CYS A 18 -15.26 -39.83 -2.60
CA CYS A 18 -16.12 -38.66 -2.31
C CYS A 18 -17.23 -38.73 -1.23
N SER A 19 -17.38 -37.65 -0.45
CA SER A 19 -18.67 -36.94 -0.24
C SER A 19 -18.49 -35.56 0.41
N ALA A 20 -18.88 -34.50 -0.29
CA ALA A 20 -19.12 -33.18 0.30
C ALA A 20 -20.54 -33.11 0.88
N LYS A 21 -20.76 -32.33 1.96
CA LYS A 21 -22.09 -31.92 2.41
C LYS A 21 -22.12 -30.46 2.86
N LEU A 22 -23.02 -29.70 2.23
CA LEU A 22 -23.51 -28.39 2.64
C LEU A 22 -24.79 -28.58 3.48
N SER A 23 -24.88 -27.88 4.62
CA SER A 23 -26.08 -27.51 5.41
C SER A 23 -25.64 -27.12 6.84
N GLU A 24 -26.21 -26.18 7.60
CA GLU A 24 -27.27 -25.16 7.37
C GLU A 24 -27.12 -24.02 8.45
N PRO A 25 -28.02 -23.02 8.62
CA PRO A 25 -27.62 -21.66 9.02
C PRO A 25 -27.64 -21.32 10.53
N PHE A 26 -26.95 -20.24 10.88
CA PHE A 26 -27.03 -19.59 12.19
C PHE A 26 -28.30 -18.74 12.35
N TYR A 27 -29.06 -19.00 13.42
CA TYR A 27 -30.20 -18.18 13.84
C TYR A 27 -29.72 -16.91 14.56
N PHE A 28 -30.12 -15.73 14.07
CA PHE A 28 -30.08 -14.49 14.86
C PHE A 28 -31.16 -14.51 15.95
N ARG A 29 -30.77 -14.25 17.22
CA ARG A 29 -31.69 -13.91 18.30
C ARG A 29 -31.72 -12.40 18.52
N SER A 30 -32.90 -11.81 18.42
CA SER A 30 -33.18 -10.44 18.86
C SER A 30 -33.41 -10.39 20.37
N THR A 31 -32.89 -9.36 21.05
CA THR A 31 -33.30 -8.99 22.41
C THR A 31 -33.54 -7.49 22.53
N ALA A 32 -34.58 -7.15 23.28
CA ALA A 32 -35.37 -5.94 23.17
C ALA A 32 -34.75 -4.64 23.73
N ARG A 33 -35.13 -3.54 23.05
CA ARG A 33 -35.45 -2.18 23.52
C ARG A 33 -35.04 -1.78 24.95
N VAL A 34 -34.29 -0.68 25.01
CA VAL A 34 -34.21 0.26 26.15
C VAL A 34 -35.54 1.00 26.31
N GLY A 35 -35.91 1.30 27.56
CA GLY A 35 -36.88 2.33 27.90
C GLY A 35 -36.31 3.20 29.02
N LEU A 36 -36.25 4.51 28.80
CA LEU A 36 -36.03 5.52 29.83
C LEU A 36 -36.95 6.71 29.56
N SER A 37 -37.63 7.13 30.62
CA SER A 37 -38.47 8.31 30.69
C SER A 37 -37.86 9.27 31.69
N GLU A 38 -37.65 10.54 31.32
CA GLU A 38 -38.00 11.71 32.11
C GLU A 38 -37.73 13.00 31.31
N GLU A 39 -38.16 14.13 31.86
CA GLU A 39 -38.60 15.32 31.13
C GLU A 39 -37.46 16.26 30.67
N VAL A 40 -37.72 17.05 29.62
CA VAL A 40 -36.84 18.13 29.16
C VAL A 40 -37.67 19.41 28.96
N GLU A 41 -37.24 20.49 29.61
CA GLU A 41 -37.79 21.85 29.53
C GLU A 41 -37.79 22.41 28.08
N PRO A 42 -38.67 23.40 27.76
CA PRO A 42 -38.98 23.75 26.38
C PRO A 42 -37.86 24.54 25.67
N VAL A 43 -37.39 23.98 24.54
CA VAL A 43 -36.52 24.70 23.59
C VAL A 43 -37.37 25.47 22.59
N SER A 44 -37.04 26.74 22.36
CA SER A 44 -37.77 27.60 21.42
C SER A 44 -37.51 27.24 19.96
N GLY A 45 -38.58 26.97 19.20
CA GLY A 45 -38.60 27.20 17.76
C GLY A 45 -38.07 26.08 16.86
N SER A 46 -38.80 24.96 16.78
CA SER A 46 -38.86 24.15 15.56
C SER A 46 -40.31 24.00 15.12
N ASP A 47 -40.74 24.81 14.14
CA ASP A 47 -42.08 24.69 13.57
C ASP A 47 -42.17 23.44 12.68
N LEU A 48 -42.53 22.32 13.31
CA LEU A 48 -42.76 21.03 12.66
C LEU A 48 -44.09 21.00 11.88
N VAL A 49 -44.95 22.01 12.05
CA VAL A 49 -46.31 22.03 11.51
C VAL A 49 -46.36 22.73 10.15
N THR A 50 -45.69 23.87 10.00
CA THR A 50 -45.61 24.61 8.73
C THR A 50 -45.12 23.75 7.55
N PRO A 51 -44.05 22.93 7.63
CA PRO A 51 -43.63 22.08 6.52
C PRO A 51 -44.69 21.06 6.08
N ILE A 52 -45.49 20.54 7.03
CA ILE A 52 -46.57 19.57 6.76
C ILE A 52 -47.75 20.27 6.08
N ILE A 53 -48.10 21.48 6.52
CA ILE A 53 -49.16 22.30 5.89
C ILE A 53 -48.75 22.68 4.47
N CYS A 54 -47.52 23.15 4.27
CA CYS A 54 -47.00 23.55 2.95
C CYS A 54 -46.83 22.40 1.95
N ALA A 55 -46.85 21.14 2.40
CA ALA A 55 -46.82 19.97 1.53
C ALA A 55 -48.20 19.61 0.92
N SER A 56 -49.30 20.27 1.34
CA SER A 56 -50.65 20.00 0.86
C SER A 56 -51.38 21.27 0.45
N SER A 57 -51.55 21.48 -0.86
CA SER A 57 -52.27 22.63 -1.42
C SER A 57 -53.70 22.79 -0.88
N THR A 58 -54.34 21.69 -0.54
CA THR A 58 -55.69 21.66 0.05
C THR A 58 -55.68 22.15 1.51
N ALA A 59 -54.61 21.86 2.27
CA ALA A 59 -54.48 22.31 3.66
C ALA A 59 -54.18 23.82 3.74
N THR A 60 -53.27 24.33 2.91
CA THR A 60 -53.01 25.78 2.79
C THR A 60 -54.26 26.55 2.39
N ALA A 61 -55.05 26.04 1.43
CA ALA A 61 -56.28 26.69 0.98
C ALA A 61 -57.40 26.69 2.03
N PHE A 62 -57.50 25.64 2.86
CA PHE A 62 -58.50 25.56 3.93
C PHE A 62 -58.15 26.47 5.13
N LEU A 63 -56.86 26.63 5.44
CA LEU A 63 -56.38 27.39 6.60
C LEU A 63 -56.01 28.84 6.28
N GLY A 64 -55.99 29.24 5.00
CA GLY A 64 -55.60 30.60 4.58
C GLY A 64 -54.13 30.93 4.84
N PHE A 65 -53.25 29.92 4.78
CA PHE A 65 -51.85 30.01 5.17
C PHE A 65 -50.93 30.15 3.94
N GLU A 66 -50.11 31.21 3.91
CA GLU A 66 -49.15 31.45 2.82
C GLU A 66 -47.75 30.95 3.17
N CYS A 67 -47.21 30.06 2.34
CA CYS A 67 -45.88 29.48 2.51
C CYS A 67 -44.82 30.32 1.78
N ALA A 68 -43.72 30.65 2.46
CA ALA A 68 -42.62 31.40 1.87
C ALA A 68 -41.94 30.59 0.75
N SER A 69 -41.77 31.21 -0.42
CA SER A 69 -41.16 30.59 -1.58
C SER A 69 -39.65 30.41 -1.39
N THR A 70 -39.16 29.17 -1.38
CA THR A 70 -37.73 28.86 -1.47
C THR A 70 -37.15 29.35 -2.81
N PRO A 71 -35.91 29.89 -2.83
CA PRO A 71 -35.25 30.24 -4.07
C PRO A 71 -35.10 29.03 -4.99
N THR A 72 -35.45 29.18 -6.27
CA THR A 72 -35.27 28.12 -7.27
C THR A 72 -33.78 27.80 -7.41
N PRO A 73 -33.35 26.52 -7.33
CA PRO A 73 -31.95 26.17 -7.57
C PRO A 73 -31.57 26.56 -9.00
N THR A 74 -30.62 27.47 -9.15
CA THR A 74 -30.06 27.75 -10.46
C THR A 74 -29.29 26.51 -10.90
N SER A 75 -29.74 25.86 -11.97
CA SER A 75 -29.04 24.76 -12.61
C SER A 75 -27.71 25.26 -13.18
N SER A 76 -26.68 25.34 -12.34
CA SER A 76 -25.32 25.33 -12.84
C SER A 76 -25.12 23.98 -13.52
N SER A 77 -24.97 24.01 -14.85
CA SER A 77 -24.37 22.87 -15.53
C SER A 77 -22.99 22.70 -14.91
N LYS A 78 -22.79 21.63 -14.11
CA LYS A 78 -21.45 21.16 -13.83
C LYS A 78 -20.85 20.82 -15.18
N THR A 79 -20.01 21.70 -15.69
CA THR A 79 -19.09 21.37 -16.78
C THR A 79 -18.26 20.20 -16.27
N THR A 80 -18.49 19.02 -16.83
CA THR A 80 -17.67 17.84 -16.54
C THR A 80 -16.22 18.24 -16.76
N ALA A 81 -15.36 18.03 -15.76
CA ALA A 81 -13.95 18.30 -15.95
C ALA A 81 -13.44 17.39 -17.09
N THR A 82 -12.72 17.98 -18.04
CA THR A 82 -12.22 17.28 -19.22
C THR A 82 -10.71 17.29 -19.20
N VAL A 83 -10.11 16.25 -19.76
CA VAL A 83 -8.65 16.15 -19.93
C VAL A 83 -8.28 16.44 -21.39
N SER A 84 -6.98 16.58 -21.63
CA SER A 84 -6.39 16.80 -22.94
C SER A 84 -5.20 15.88 -23.15
N HIS A 85 -5.28 15.03 -24.19
CA HIS A 85 -4.14 14.20 -24.63
C HIS A 85 -2.96 15.02 -25.17
N SER A 86 -3.12 16.34 -25.34
CA SER A 86 -2.06 17.26 -25.79
C SER A 86 -1.53 18.19 -24.69
N ALA A 87 -1.94 17.99 -23.43
CA ALA A 87 -1.44 18.79 -22.31
C ALA A 87 0.08 18.59 -22.10
N THR A 88 0.75 19.69 -21.79
CA THR A 88 2.08 19.68 -21.16
C THR A 88 1.93 19.48 -19.65
N TYR A 89 3.02 19.05 -19.01
CA TYR A 89 3.09 18.84 -17.57
C TYR A 89 4.33 19.57 -17.05
N ASP A 90 4.16 20.26 -15.94
CA ASP A 90 5.15 21.21 -15.42
C ASP A 90 5.95 20.60 -14.26
N LEU A 91 5.36 19.59 -13.60
CA LEU A 91 5.93 18.92 -12.45
C LEU A 91 5.83 17.39 -12.61
N HIS A 92 6.88 16.69 -12.19
CA HIS A 92 6.96 15.23 -12.26
C HIS A 92 7.44 14.60 -10.95
N ALA A 93 6.95 13.40 -10.65
CA ALA A 93 7.46 12.49 -9.64
C ALA A 93 7.53 11.07 -10.22
N LEU A 94 8.35 10.21 -9.62
CA LEU A 94 8.35 8.76 -9.90
C LEU A 94 7.91 8.00 -8.64
N ALA A 95 7.47 6.77 -8.81
CA ALA A 95 6.95 5.91 -7.74
C ALA A 95 7.55 4.50 -7.85
N ILE A 96 7.87 3.89 -6.70
CA ILE A 96 8.39 2.52 -6.57
C ILE A 96 8.16 1.96 -5.15
N GLY A 97 7.47 0.83 -5.03
CA GLY A 97 7.32 0.07 -3.78
C GLY A 97 8.19 -1.19 -3.75
N ASP A 98 8.39 -1.76 -2.56
CA ASP A 98 8.73 -3.18 -2.38
C ASP A 98 10.00 -3.59 -3.14
N TRP A 99 11.00 -2.70 -3.11
CA TRP A 99 12.22 -2.79 -3.90
C TRP A 99 13.42 -3.34 -3.11
N GLY A 100 13.30 -3.44 -1.78
CA GLY A 100 14.39 -3.60 -0.81
C GLY A 100 15.12 -4.95 -0.74
N VAL A 101 15.62 -5.47 -1.87
CA VAL A 101 16.01 -6.87 -2.07
C VAL A 101 16.90 -7.50 -0.97
N ASP A 102 16.69 -8.80 -0.75
CA ASP A 102 17.64 -9.67 -0.05
C ASP A 102 18.95 -9.78 -0.85
N LEU A 103 20.07 -9.39 -0.23
CA LEU A 103 21.38 -9.29 -0.88
C LEU A 103 22.03 -10.65 -1.22
N GLY A 104 21.54 -11.75 -0.65
CA GLY A 104 22.00 -13.11 -0.92
C GLY A 104 21.13 -13.89 -1.90
N LEU A 105 19.83 -13.58 -1.97
CA LEU A 105 18.85 -14.33 -2.77
C LEU A 105 18.34 -13.58 -4.01
N GLY A 106 18.54 -12.25 -4.08
CA GLY A 106 17.78 -11.41 -5.00
C GLY A 106 16.28 -11.48 -4.66
N SER A 107 15.42 -11.13 -5.61
CA SER A 107 13.96 -11.10 -5.41
C SER A 107 13.32 -12.51 -5.33
N CYS A 108 14.13 -13.54 -5.12
CA CYS A 108 13.92 -14.85 -5.72
C CYS A 108 13.21 -15.87 -4.82
N CYS A 109 12.12 -15.44 -4.19
CA CYS A 109 11.11 -16.36 -3.70
C CYS A 109 10.31 -16.92 -4.88
N ASN A 110 10.86 -17.91 -5.61
CA ASN A 110 10.13 -18.70 -6.63
C ASN A 110 9.11 -19.67 -5.98
N PHE A 111 8.35 -19.13 -5.05
CA PHE A 111 7.32 -19.77 -4.25
C PHE A 111 5.95 -19.54 -4.89
N TYR A 112 5.76 -18.38 -5.51
CA TYR A 112 4.48 -17.91 -6.06
C TYR A 112 4.27 -18.38 -7.50
N ARG A 113 5.15 -18.00 -8.44
CA ARG A 113 5.00 -18.38 -9.87
C ARG A 113 5.27 -19.85 -10.17
N LYS A 114 6.07 -20.54 -9.35
CA LYS A 114 6.40 -21.98 -9.47
C LYS A 114 6.94 -22.39 -10.85
N THR A 115 7.61 -21.48 -11.56
CA THR A 115 8.14 -21.68 -12.92
C THR A 115 9.32 -22.65 -13.00
N GLY A 116 9.80 -23.16 -11.86
CA GLY A 116 11.05 -23.89 -11.75
C GLY A 116 12.26 -22.96 -11.77
N LYS A 117 13.45 -23.49 -11.51
CA LYS A 117 14.71 -22.75 -11.67
C LYS A 117 15.16 -22.77 -13.13
N ASP A 118 16.16 -21.95 -13.44
CA ASP A 118 16.87 -21.94 -14.72
C ASP A 118 16.01 -21.64 -15.97
N ASN A 119 15.23 -20.56 -15.91
CA ASN A 119 14.46 -20.03 -17.03
C ASN A 119 14.42 -18.48 -17.02
N VAL A 120 13.97 -17.87 -18.13
CA VAL A 120 13.96 -16.40 -18.32
C VAL A 120 13.20 -15.68 -17.21
N GLU A 121 12.06 -16.20 -16.76
CA GLU A 121 11.28 -15.62 -15.66
C GLU A 121 12.05 -15.65 -14.33
N TYR A 122 12.66 -16.79 -14.00
CA TYR A 122 13.51 -16.94 -12.83
C TYR A 122 14.69 -15.94 -12.83
N TYR A 123 15.31 -15.72 -14.00
CA TYR A 123 16.42 -14.76 -14.15
C TYR A 123 15.96 -13.30 -14.08
N LYS A 124 14.79 -12.98 -14.66
CA LYS A 124 14.12 -11.68 -14.53
C LYS A 124 13.87 -11.37 -13.06
N ASP A 125 13.32 -12.34 -12.32
CA ASP A 125 13.03 -12.21 -10.89
C ASP A 125 14.30 -12.02 -10.06
N GLN A 126 15.34 -12.85 -10.25
CA GLN A 126 16.62 -12.67 -9.52
C GLN A 126 17.28 -11.30 -9.70
N GLN A 127 16.97 -10.60 -10.79
CA GLN A 127 17.61 -9.34 -11.18
C GLN A 127 16.66 -8.14 -11.11
N ALA A 128 15.42 -8.35 -10.62
CA ALA A 128 14.32 -7.40 -10.77
C ALA A 128 14.68 -6.00 -10.26
N GLN A 129 15.17 -5.86 -9.02
CA GLN A 129 15.55 -4.55 -8.46
C GLN A 129 16.51 -3.77 -9.37
N THR A 130 17.55 -4.42 -9.92
CA THR A 130 18.53 -3.73 -10.79
C THR A 130 17.94 -3.37 -12.16
N ASN A 131 16.99 -4.17 -12.65
CA ASN A 131 16.32 -3.91 -13.92
C ASN A 131 15.30 -2.77 -13.76
N VAL A 132 14.54 -2.74 -12.65
CA VAL A 132 13.62 -1.65 -12.31
C VAL A 132 14.38 -0.36 -11.97
N ALA A 133 15.50 -0.42 -11.24
CA ALA A 133 16.37 0.75 -11.01
C ALA A 133 16.86 1.39 -12.32
N TYR A 134 17.03 0.58 -13.38
CA TYR A 134 17.35 1.09 -14.71
C TYR A 134 16.12 1.67 -15.44
N LEU A 135 14.91 1.14 -15.26
CA LEU A 135 13.68 1.82 -15.72
C LEU A 135 13.53 3.19 -15.03
N LEU A 136 13.71 3.25 -13.71
CA LEU A 136 13.68 4.48 -12.91
C LEU A 136 14.70 5.51 -13.43
N THR A 137 15.88 5.04 -13.85
CA THR A 137 16.90 5.86 -14.52
C THR A 137 16.44 6.41 -15.87
N LEU A 138 15.76 5.61 -16.71
CA LEU A 138 15.25 6.06 -18.01
C LEU A 138 14.15 7.13 -17.83
N SER A 139 13.21 6.90 -16.91
CA SER A 139 12.14 7.85 -16.59
C SER A 139 12.68 9.13 -15.94
N ALA A 140 13.68 9.04 -15.05
CA ALA A 140 14.33 10.22 -14.48
C ALA A 140 15.02 11.09 -15.55
N LYS A 141 15.70 10.47 -16.53
CA LYS A 141 16.33 11.19 -17.66
C LYS A 141 15.31 11.85 -18.59
N LYS A 142 14.12 11.25 -18.72
CA LYS A 142 13.00 11.75 -19.55
C LYS A 142 12.24 12.90 -18.87
N LEU A 143 11.94 12.76 -17.58
CA LEU A 143 10.97 13.62 -16.86
C LEU A 143 11.59 14.60 -15.86
N GLN A 144 12.86 14.42 -15.46
CA GLN A 144 13.54 15.27 -14.48
C GLN A 144 12.69 15.50 -13.19
N PRO A 145 12.22 14.42 -12.54
CA PRO A 145 11.26 14.51 -11.44
C PRO A 145 11.84 15.22 -10.22
N LYS A 146 10.97 15.90 -9.46
CA LYS A 146 11.34 16.56 -8.20
C LYS A 146 11.66 15.54 -7.09
N VAL A 147 10.92 14.42 -7.07
CA VAL A 147 11.03 13.35 -6.07
C VAL A 147 10.78 11.95 -6.66
N ILE A 148 11.20 10.93 -5.92
CA ILE A 148 10.80 9.53 -6.05
C ILE A 148 10.00 9.17 -4.79
N LEU A 149 8.88 8.48 -4.93
CA LEU A 149 8.05 7.98 -3.82
C LEU A 149 8.43 6.53 -3.55
N GLY A 150 8.87 6.25 -2.33
CA GLY A 150 9.19 4.90 -1.85
C GLY A 150 8.02 4.35 -1.03
N HIS A 151 7.30 3.35 -1.53
CA HIS A 151 6.08 2.82 -0.91
C HIS A 151 6.34 1.80 0.22
N GLY A 152 7.50 1.87 0.89
CA GLY A 152 7.89 0.94 1.95
C GLY A 152 8.42 -0.40 1.44
N ASP A 153 8.71 -1.27 2.40
CA ASP A 153 9.52 -2.50 2.24
C ASP A 153 10.88 -2.20 1.59
N ASN A 154 11.53 -1.22 2.21
CA ASN A 154 12.85 -0.70 1.83
C ASN A 154 13.97 -1.72 2.11
N PHE A 155 13.78 -2.61 3.09
CA PHE A 155 14.77 -3.60 3.52
C PHE A 155 14.16 -4.97 3.89
N TYR A 156 13.93 -5.83 2.89
CA TYR A 156 13.57 -7.23 3.13
C TYR A 156 14.70 -7.99 3.87
N TRP A 157 14.41 -9.02 4.65
CA TRP A 157 13.08 -9.51 5.05
C TRP A 157 12.60 -8.94 6.40
N ASN A 158 13.47 -8.23 7.12
CA ASN A 158 13.28 -7.93 8.54
C ASN A 158 13.68 -6.51 8.93
N GLY A 159 13.92 -5.62 7.96
CA GLY A 159 14.38 -4.28 8.24
C GLY A 159 15.79 -4.26 8.82
N LEU A 160 16.22 -3.11 9.29
CA LEU A 160 17.61 -2.91 9.71
C LEU A 160 17.86 -3.43 11.14
N GLY A 161 18.90 -4.26 11.30
CA GLY A 161 19.59 -4.43 12.58
C GLY A 161 20.45 -3.20 12.95
N SER A 162 20.94 -3.12 14.20
CA SER A 162 21.85 -2.04 14.64
C SER A 162 23.15 -1.97 13.84
N ASP A 163 23.65 -3.12 13.42
CA ASP A 163 24.96 -3.29 12.79
C ASP A 163 24.83 -3.32 11.24
N ASP A 164 23.60 -3.43 10.73
CA ASP A 164 23.28 -3.49 9.29
C ASP A 164 23.27 -2.14 8.59
N VAL A 165 22.94 -1.05 9.30
CA VAL A 165 22.48 0.23 8.71
C VAL A 165 23.34 0.66 7.51
N ASN A 166 24.65 0.83 7.73
CA ASN A 166 25.57 1.25 6.68
C ASN A 166 25.70 0.22 5.54
N TYR A 167 25.67 -1.08 5.85
CA TYR A 167 25.81 -2.15 4.87
C TYR A 167 24.57 -2.25 3.96
N ARG A 168 23.37 -2.20 4.54
CA ARG A 168 22.10 -2.29 3.81
C ARG A 168 21.82 -1.05 3.00
N PHE A 169 22.00 0.16 3.57
CA PHE A 169 21.89 1.38 2.79
C PHE A 169 22.91 1.41 1.64
N LEU A 170 24.17 1.02 1.85
CA LEU A 170 25.17 1.00 0.77
C LEU A 170 24.76 0.05 -0.38
N ASN A 171 24.32 -1.17 -0.08
CA ASN A 171 24.13 -2.22 -1.09
C ASN A 171 22.71 -2.28 -1.67
N SER A 172 21.68 -2.15 -0.84
CA SER A 172 20.27 -2.18 -1.27
C SER A 172 19.80 -0.85 -1.86
N PHE A 173 20.39 0.29 -1.47
CA PHE A 173 19.97 1.63 -1.90
C PHE A 173 21.04 2.40 -2.68
N GLU A 174 22.15 2.82 -2.05
CA GLU A 174 23.08 3.78 -2.65
C GLU A 174 23.77 3.25 -3.90
N THR A 175 24.30 2.03 -3.85
CA THR A 175 24.93 1.39 -5.01
C THR A 175 23.91 1.04 -6.09
N MET A 176 22.68 0.68 -5.70
CA MET A 176 21.62 0.27 -6.63
C MET A 176 21.11 1.44 -7.46
N TYR A 177 20.82 2.58 -6.81
CA TYR A 177 20.27 3.78 -7.42
C TYR A 177 21.35 4.84 -7.63
N SER A 178 22.49 4.43 -8.23
CA SER A 178 23.73 5.22 -8.36
C SER A 178 23.92 5.93 -9.72
N ASP A 179 23.00 5.78 -10.68
CA ASP A 179 23.09 6.52 -11.95
C ASP A 179 23.04 8.04 -11.68
N PRO A 180 23.85 8.88 -12.35
CA PRO A 180 23.87 10.33 -12.15
C PRO A 180 22.50 11.02 -12.25
N ALA A 181 21.54 10.46 -13.00
CA ALA A 181 20.17 10.99 -13.07
C ALA A 181 19.36 10.79 -11.77
N LEU A 182 19.79 9.92 -10.85
CA LEU A 182 19.10 9.58 -9.60
C LEU A 182 19.77 10.17 -8.34
N LEU A 183 21.01 10.66 -8.44
CA LEU A 183 21.79 11.08 -7.26
C LEU A 183 21.27 12.35 -6.57
N ASN A 184 20.50 13.19 -7.28
CA ASN A 184 20.01 14.48 -6.79
C ASN A 184 18.50 14.53 -6.55
N ILE A 185 17.78 13.42 -6.76
CA ILE A 185 16.32 13.35 -6.58
C ILE A 185 16.05 12.83 -5.17
N LYS A 186 15.29 13.58 -4.36
CA LYS A 186 14.85 13.11 -3.03
C LYS A 186 13.96 11.88 -3.16
N TRP A 187 14.12 10.91 -2.27
CA TRP A 187 13.24 9.79 -2.05
C TRP A 187 12.37 10.06 -0.83
N LEU A 188 11.07 10.25 -1.04
CA LEU A 188 10.08 10.34 0.03
C LEU A 188 9.60 8.92 0.35
N ASN A 189 10.16 8.31 1.39
CA ASN A 189 9.86 6.93 1.75
C ASN A 189 8.78 6.87 2.84
N VAL A 190 8.07 5.75 2.88
CA VAL A 190 7.38 5.25 4.09
C VAL A 190 8.04 3.94 4.54
N VAL A 191 7.52 3.31 5.61
CA VAL A 191 7.95 1.97 6.04
C VAL A 191 6.86 0.93 5.77
N GLY A 192 7.28 -0.23 5.30
CA GLY A 192 6.42 -1.41 5.15
C GLY A 192 6.54 -2.39 6.31
N ASN A 193 5.85 -3.53 6.24
CA ASN A 193 5.88 -4.50 7.34
C ASN A 193 7.24 -5.16 7.47
N HIS A 194 7.94 -5.43 6.36
CA HIS A 194 9.28 -6.02 6.43
C HIS A 194 10.28 -5.06 7.07
N ASP A 195 10.15 -3.75 6.84
CA ASP A 195 10.96 -2.73 7.51
C ASP A 195 10.82 -2.76 9.04
N LEU A 196 9.66 -3.16 9.56
CA LEU A 196 9.38 -3.32 10.99
C LEU A 196 9.73 -4.72 11.55
N GLY A 197 10.15 -5.66 10.70
CA GLY A 197 10.48 -7.04 11.08
C GLY A 197 9.49 -8.12 10.64
N GLY A 198 8.55 -7.80 9.75
CA GLY A 198 7.35 -8.58 9.37
C GLY A 198 7.53 -10.01 8.84
N SER A 199 8.75 -10.54 8.75
CA SER A 199 9.01 -11.95 8.40
C SER A 199 9.41 -12.79 9.62
N MET A 200 10.45 -12.39 10.35
CA MET A 200 11.14 -13.20 11.36
C MET A 200 11.00 -12.55 12.74
N PHE A 201 12.06 -12.58 13.56
CA PHE A 201 12.10 -11.85 14.82
C PHE A 201 12.46 -10.38 14.61
N ILE A 202 11.89 -9.52 15.44
CA ILE A 202 12.13 -8.06 15.42
C ILE A 202 13.47 -7.70 16.08
N CYS A 203 13.83 -8.41 17.15
CA CYS A 203 15.05 -8.15 17.91
C CYS A 203 16.28 -8.80 17.26
N GLY A 204 17.43 -8.13 17.35
CA GLY A 204 18.69 -8.61 16.82
C GLY A 204 19.53 -7.52 16.17
N LYS A 205 20.79 -7.85 15.87
CA LYS A 205 21.79 -6.86 15.45
C LYS A 205 21.96 -6.74 13.95
N ARG A 206 21.69 -7.80 13.20
CA ARG A 206 21.93 -7.85 11.75
C ARG A 206 21.18 -8.98 11.06
N ASP A 207 21.13 -8.92 9.74
CA ASP A 207 20.64 -10.01 8.87
C ASP A 207 21.21 -11.38 9.29
N ASN A 208 20.33 -12.39 9.31
CA ASN A 208 20.60 -13.76 9.78
C ASN A 208 20.97 -13.90 11.27
N GLU A 209 21.00 -12.80 12.04
CA GLU A 209 21.22 -12.78 13.49
C GLU A 209 20.05 -12.09 14.25
N PHE A 210 18.84 -12.15 13.68
CA PHE A 210 17.61 -11.82 14.39
C PHE A 210 17.20 -12.97 15.33
N VAL A 211 16.79 -12.61 16.54
CA VAL A 211 16.56 -13.50 17.69
C VAL A 211 15.29 -13.11 18.42
N GLU A 212 14.68 -14.08 19.11
CA GLU A 212 13.54 -13.80 19.99
C GLU A 212 13.90 -12.72 21.02
N CYS A 213 13.05 -11.69 21.11
CA CYS A 213 13.17 -10.62 22.09
C CYS A 213 13.10 -11.17 23.52
N SER A 214 13.85 -10.59 24.45
CA SER A 214 13.85 -10.99 25.87
C SER A 214 12.54 -10.66 26.62
N GLY A 215 11.54 -10.14 25.92
CA GLY A 215 10.23 -9.75 26.43
C GLY A 215 9.74 -8.40 25.90
N LYS A 216 8.51 -8.03 26.27
CA LYS A 216 7.77 -6.83 25.86
C LYS A 216 8.60 -5.53 25.76
N THR A 217 9.43 -5.21 26.77
CA THR A 217 10.21 -3.97 26.78
C THR A 217 11.29 -3.94 25.69
N GLU A 218 11.94 -5.07 25.39
CA GLU A 218 12.90 -5.13 24.30
C GLU A 218 12.20 -5.12 22.94
N LEU A 219 11.07 -5.83 22.81
CA LEU A 219 10.27 -5.84 21.60
C LEU A 219 9.85 -4.44 21.17
N LEU A 220 9.21 -3.67 22.06
CA LEU A 220 8.76 -2.31 21.76
C LEU A 220 9.93 -1.39 21.40
N LYS A 221 11.05 -1.50 22.13
CA LYS A 221 12.27 -0.76 21.83
C LYS A 221 12.82 -1.10 20.44
N GLN A 222 12.90 -2.38 20.09
CA GLN A 222 13.45 -2.79 18.79
C GLN A 222 12.50 -2.45 17.64
N LEU A 223 11.19 -2.56 17.83
CA LEU A 223 10.17 -2.16 16.86
C LEU A 223 10.24 -0.65 16.54
N ASP A 224 10.50 0.20 17.53
CA ASP A 224 10.80 1.61 17.27
C ASP A 224 12.16 1.81 16.60
N GLU A 225 13.21 1.13 17.10
CA GLU A 225 14.56 1.26 16.53
C GLU A 225 14.64 0.82 15.04
N LYS A 226 13.77 -0.09 14.58
CA LYS A 226 13.63 -0.47 13.16
C LYS A 226 13.31 0.73 12.26
N PHE A 227 12.39 1.59 12.69
CA PHE A 227 12.07 2.85 12.03
C PHE A 227 13.16 3.89 12.27
N THR A 228 13.56 4.09 13.54
CA THR A 228 14.52 5.12 13.96
C THR A 228 15.91 4.96 13.31
N ARG A 229 16.30 3.75 12.88
CA ARG A 229 17.52 3.50 12.10
C ARG A 229 17.43 4.02 10.66
N GLN A 230 16.24 4.04 10.07
CA GLN A 230 16.00 4.57 8.73
C GLN A 230 15.77 6.09 8.75
N SER A 231 15.03 6.62 9.74
CA SER A 231 14.76 8.06 9.84
C SER A 231 15.99 8.91 10.19
N LYS A 232 17.02 8.29 10.79
CA LYS A 232 18.32 8.92 11.10
C LYS A 232 19.40 8.69 10.05
N TYR A 233 19.10 7.97 8.97
CA TYR A 233 20.07 7.78 7.90
C TYR A 233 20.18 9.05 7.06
N VAL A 234 21.43 9.51 6.86
CA VAL A 234 21.75 10.66 6.02
C VAL A 234 22.44 10.13 4.77
N SER A 235 21.85 10.35 3.60
CA SER A 235 22.43 9.85 2.35
C SER A 235 23.69 10.65 1.98
N PRO A 236 24.81 10.02 1.59
CA PRO A 236 25.98 10.73 1.05
C PRO A 236 25.68 11.47 -0.26
N ASN A 237 24.56 11.15 -0.93
CA ASN A 237 24.13 11.78 -2.17
C ASN A 237 23.07 12.85 -1.85
N ASN A 238 23.54 14.05 -1.47
CA ASN A 238 22.70 15.23 -1.17
C ASN A 238 21.55 14.99 -0.19
N ASP A 239 21.75 14.10 0.78
CA ASP A 239 20.74 13.67 1.75
C ASP A 239 19.40 13.25 1.12
N ARG A 240 19.47 12.58 -0.05
CA ARG A 240 18.29 12.18 -0.82
C ARG A 240 17.39 11.13 -0.15
N TRP A 241 17.68 10.66 1.06
CA TRP A 241 16.83 9.71 1.77
C TRP A 241 15.94 10.45 2.77
N GLN A 242 14.64 10.53 2.52
CA GLN A 242 13.70 11.22 3.40
C GLN A 242 12.72 10.22 4.02
N LEU A 243 12.72 10.17 5.35
CA LEU A 243 11.79 9.45 6.22
C LEU A 243 11.83 10.11 7.62
N PRO A 244 11.52 11.42 7.76
CA PRO A 244 11.76 12.15 9.01
C PRO A 244 10.88 11.68 10.17
N ASP A 245 9.65 11.23 9.88
CA ASP A 245 8.66 10.76 10.84
C ASP A 245 7.72 9.74 10.14
N ARG A 246 6.84 9.06 10.90
CA ARG A 246 5.86 8.08 10.39
C ARG A 246 4.73 8.75 9.60
N TYR A 247 4.43 9.99 9.95
CA TYR A 247 3.61 10.89 9.16
C TYR A 247 4.42 12.13 8.81
N TYR A 248 4.52 12.47 7.53
CA TYR A 248 5.07 13.77 7.11
C TYR A 248 4.54 14.19 5.73
N MET A 249 4.50 15.50 5.52
CA MET A 249 4.06 16.11 4.26
C MET A 249 5.23 16.81 3.57
N GLU A 250 5.37 16.60 2.26
CA GLU A 250 6.24 17.41 1.39
C GLU A 250 5.35 18.09 0.34
N THR A 251 5.50 19.40 0.18
CA THR A 251 4.87 20.15 -0.91
C THR A 251 5.87 20.28 -2.06
N LEU A 252 5.50 19.79 -3.23
CA LEU A 252 6.22 20.05 -4.47
C LEU A 252 5.65 21.30 -5.15
N GLU A 253 6.51 22.11 -5.75
CA GLU A 253 6.11 23.31 -6.48
C GLU A 253 6.89 23.41 -7.80
N ASP A 254 6.18 23.84 -8.84
CA ASP A 254 6.76 24.44 -10.02
C ASP A 254 6.39 25.95 -10.07
N PRO A 255 7.37 26.86 -9.90
CA PRO A 255 7.09 28.29 -9.74
C PRO A 255 6.70 28.99 -11.05
N ASP A 256 7.00 28.40 -12.21
CA ASP A 256 6.70 28.99 -13.52
C ASP A 256 5.23 28.74 -13.91
N SER A 257 4.69 27.56 -13.61
CA SER A 257 3.28 27.20 -13.81
C SER A 257 2.37 27.50 -12.60
N GLY A 258 2.94 27.57 -11.39
CA GLY A 258 2.19 27.64 -10.13
C GLY A 258 1.55 26.31 -9.69
N VAL A 259 1.91 25.20 -10.33
CA VAL A 259 1.40 23.86 -9.97
C VAL A 259 2.05 23.40 -8.66
N THR A 260 1.22 23.03 -7.70
CA THR A 260 1.64 22.51 -6.38
C THR A 260 1.08 21.12 -6.10
N VAL A 261 1.84 20.26 -5.44
CA VAL A 261 1.44 18.90 -5.08
C VAL A 261 1.78 18.65 -3.62
N ASP A 262 0.77 18.50 -2.77
CA ASP A 262 0.97 18.03 -1.39
C ASP A 262 1.01 16.50 -1.38
N ILE A 263 2.12 15.95 -0.88
CA ILE A 263 2.36 14.51 -0.73
C ILE A 263 2.32 14.16 0.75
N PHE A 264 1.29 13.42 1.14
CA PHE A 264 1.08 12.94 2.50
C PHE A 264 1.66 11.53 2.62
N ASN A 265 2.80 11.41 3.30
CA ASN A 265 3.46 10.13 3.57
C ASN A 265 2.93 9.60 4.90
N ILE A 266 2.31 8.42 4.91
CA ILE A 266 1.56 7.89 6.06
C ILE A 266 1.99 6.46 6.43
N ASP A 267 1.89 6.12 7.71
CA ASP A 267 2.07 4.74 8.20
C ASP A 267 0.72 4.01 8.24
N THR A 268 0.61 2.88 7.53
CA THR A 268 -0.58 2.01 7.54
C THR A 268 -0.26 0.56 7.95
N ASN A 269 0.76 0.35 8.78
CA ASN A 269 1.19 -0.99 9.17
C ASN A 269 0.21 -1.76 10.08
N ALA A 270 -0.88 -1.13 10.55
CA ALA A 270 -1.97 -1.82 11.24
C ALA A 270 -3.00 -2.47 10.29
N ALA A 271 -2.66 -2.61 9.00
CA ALA A 271 -3.39 -3.43 8.05
C ALA A 271 -3.61 -4.87 8.57
N ALA A 272 -4.78 -5.43 8.25
CA ALA A 272 -5.24 -6.72 8.77
C ALA A 272 -4.64 -7.92 8.03
N VAL A 273 -4.31 -7.73 6.74
CA VAL A 273 -3.62 -8.71 5.91
C VAL A 273 -2.13 -8.36 5.89
N HIS A 274 -1.28 -9.30 6.29
CA HIS A 274 0.20 -9.20 6.31
C HIS A 274 0.84 -8.05 7.14
N GLY A 275 0.05 -7.16 7.77
CA GLY A 275 0.55 -6.07 8.63
C GLY A 275 0.85 -6.46 10.08
N ALA A 276 0.33 -5.67 11.02
CA ALA A 276 0.69 -5.71 12.44
C ALA A 276 0.61 -7.12 13.04
N GLN A 277 -0.42 -7.90 12.72
CA GLN A 277 -0.59 -9.25 13.27
C GLN A 277 0.60 -10.17 12.95
N GLN A 278 1.11 -10.16 11.72
CA GLN A 278 2.24 -11.02 11.33
C GLN A 278 3.55 -10.49 11.92
N THR A 279 3.73 -9.16 11.86
CA THR A 279 4.86 -8.46 12.48
C THR A 279 4.98 -8.75 13.97
N CYS A 280 3.87 -8.71 14.71
CA CYS A 280 3.87 -8.99 16.15
C CYS A 280 3.94 -10.49 16.49
N CYS A 281 3.34 -11.37 15.67
CA CYS A 281 3.47 -12.82 15.89
C CYS A 281 4.88 -13.35 15.61
N GLN A 282 5.66 -12.77 14.68
CA GLN A 282 7.04 -13.19 14.36
C GLN A 282 7.14 -14.67 13.95
N CYS A 283 6.12 -15.18 13.24
CA CYS A 283 5.86 -16.61 13.13
C CYS A 283 7.00 -17.44 12.53
N TYR A 284 7.67 -16.96 11.48
CA TYR A 284 8.77 -17.73 10.88
C TYR A 284 9.95 -17.89 11.84
N GLY A 285 10.23 -16.88 12.68
CA GLY A 285 11.25 -16.96 13.73
C GLY A 285 10.91 -18.03 14.77
N TYR A 286 9.68 -17.99 15.28
CA TYR A 286 9.19 -18.99 16.23
C TYR A 286 9.15 -20.40 15.65
N LYS A 287 8.74 -20.54 14.39
CA LYS A 287 8.69 -21.81 13.66
C LYS A 287 10.09 -22.38 13.39
N MET A 288 11.08 -21.54 13.13
CA MET A 288 12.49 -21.97 13.04
C MET A 288 13.04 -22.42 14.40
N LYS A 289 12.65 -21.76 15.50
CA LYS A 289 13.13 -22.08 16.85
C LYS A 289 12.50 -23.34 17.44
N TYR A 290 11.17 -23.46 17.37
CA TYR A 290 10.40 -24.52 18.03
C TYR A 290 9.93 -25.63 17.08
N GLY A 291 10.08 -25.46 15.76
CA GLY A 291 9.45 -26.31 14.77
C GLY A 291 7.94 -26.06 14.68
N GLY A 292 7.19 -27.06 14.19
CA GLY A 292 5.73 -27.02 14.12
C GLY A 292 5.18 -27.07 12.69
N SER A 293 3.98 -27.64 12.55
CA SER A 293 3.31 -27.84 11.25
C SER A 293 2.31 -26.74 10.87
N GLN A 294 1.93 -25.87 11.81
CA GLN A 294 0.99 -24.77 11.56
C GLN A 294 1.55 -23.81 10.49
N ASN A 295 0.67 -23.31 9.63
CA ASN A 295 1.04 -22.31 8.62
C ASN A 295 1.03 -20.92 9.27
N CYS A 296 1.95 -20.03 8.90
CA CYS A 296 1.99 -18.69 9.48
C CYS A 296 0.77 -17.82 9.11
N ALA A 297 0.06 -18.17 8.04
CA ALA A 297 -1.24 -17.59 7.70
C ALA A 297 -2.37 -17.97 8.69
N ASP A 298 -2.21 -19.07 9.44
CA ASP A 298 -3.21 -19.61 10.37
C ASP A 298 -2.82 -19.40 11.85
N VAL A 299 -1.77 -18.62 12.12
CA VAL A 299 -1.24 -18.36 13.48
C VAL A 299 -1.98 -17.19 14.12
N ALA A 300 -2.38 -17.34 15.38
CA ALA A 300 -3.16 -16.35 16.12
C ALA A 300 -2.56 -16.03 17.50
N ARG A 301 -3.03 -14.93 18.10
CA ARG A 301 -2.68 -14.48 19.46
C ARG A 301 -2.81 -15.62 20.48
N GLY A 302 -1.69 -15.96 21.13
CA GLY A 302 -1.62 -17.02 22.14
C GLY A 302 -1.17 -18.39 21.62
N ASP A 303 -1.05 -18.58 20.31
CA ASP A 303 -0.36 -19.75 19.75
C ASP A 303 1.13 -19.70 20.08
N LEU A 304 1.78 -20.87 20.25
CA LEU A 304 3.23 -20.96 20.48
C LEU A 304 4.06 -20.31 19.34
N LEU A 305 3.50 -20.23 18.13
CA LEU A 305 4.14 -19.58 16.98
C LEU A 305 3.78 -18.09 16.84
N CYS A 306 2.99 -17.51 17.75
CA CYS A 306 2.72 -16.09 17.81
C CYS A 306 3.30 -15.50 19.10
N ALA A 307 4.37 -14.70 19.01
CA ALA A 307 5.03 -14.11 20.18
C ALA A 307 5.41 -15.16 21.27
N GLY A 308 5.67 -16.41 20.88
CA GLY A 308 5.99 -17.50 21.80
C GLY A 308 4.81 -17.96 22.68
N GLY A 309 3.59 -17.52 22.38
CA GLY A 309 2.41 -17.65 23.23
C GLY A 309 2.25 -16.50 24.25
N ASP A 310 3.16 -15.53 24.29
CA ASP A 310 3.06 -14.35 25.16
C ASP A 310 2.05 -13.34 24.60
N THR A 311 0.83 -13.39 25.12
CA THR A 311 -0.26 -12.48 24.74
C THR A 311 0.01 -11.04 25.14
N ASP A 312 0.73 -10.82 26.25
CA ASP A 312 1.05 -9.49 26.78
C ASP A 312 2.06 -8.78 25.87
N MET A 313 3.01 -9.53 25.32
CA MET A 313 3.99 -9.06 24.34
C MET A 313 3.35 -8.81 22.98
N PHE A 314 2.47 -9.71 22.52
CA PHE A 314 1.70 -9.53 21.28
C PHE A 314 0.80 -8.29 21.34
N ASP A 315 -0.03 -8.14 22.37
CA ASP A 315 -0.99 -7.04 22.51
C ASP A 315 -0.29 -5.68 22.58
N ALA A 316 0.85 -5.61 23.26
CA ALA A 316 1.63 -4.38 23.34
C ALA A 316 2.22 -3.97 21.97
N CYS A 317 2.67 -4.94 21.18
CA CYS A 317 3.15 -4.70 19.81
C CYS A 317 2.01 -4.24 18.89
N MET A 318 0.85 -4.92 18.93
CA MET A 318 -0.34 -4.53 18.16
C MET A 318 -0.76 -3.09 18.49
N ALA A 319 -0.94 -2.78 19.78
CA ALA A 319 -1.34 -1.45 20.24
C ALA A 319 -0.34 -0.35 19.82
N GLN A 320 0.96 -0.68 19.73
CA GLN A 320 1.98 0.27 19.29
C GLN A 320 1.86 0.61 17.79
N ILE A 321 1.61 -0.39 16.94
CA ILE A 321 1.44 -0.19 15.49
C ILE A 321 0.08 0.45 15.18
N GLU A 322 -0.98 0.03 15.88
CA GLU A 322 -2.32 0.64 15.80
C GLU A 322 -2.27 2.14 16.19
N ALA A 323 -1.52 2.50 17.23
CA ALA A 323 -1.34 3.90 17.63
C ALA A 323 -0.59 4.73 16.56
N TRP A 324 0.42 4.15 15.88
CA TRP A 324 1.14 4.82 14.79
C TRP A 324 0.25 5.08 13.57
N GLN A 325 -0.57 4.10 13.17
CA GLN A 325 -1.53 4.29 12.08
C GLN A 325 -2.63 5.29 12.46
N ALA A 326 -3.20 5.18 13.66
CA ALA A 326 -4.26 6.07 14.12
C ALA A 326 -3.81 7.53 14.21
N ASP A 327 -2.57 7.80 14.65
CA ASP A 327 -2.03 9.15 14.59
C ASP A 327 -1.79 9.59 13.13
N SER A 328 -1.19 8.75 12.29
CA SER A 328 -0.95 9.07 10.87
C SER A 328 -2.23 9.43 10.11
N LEU A 329 -3.33 8.68 10.31
CA LEU A 329 -4.63 8.97 9.70
C LEU A 329 -5.27 10.26 10.26
N LYS A 330 -5.11 10.53 11.56
CA LYS A 330 -5.55 11.79 12.18
C LYS A 330 -4.77 12.99 11.64
N GLN A 331 -3.47 12.85 11.40
CA GLN A 331 -2.64 13.90 10.82
C GLN A 331 -2.98 14.12 9.33
N LEU A 332 -3.16 13.06 8.56
CA LEU A 332 -3.67 13.11 7.18
C LEU A 332 -5.00 13.88 7.10
N ALA A 333 -5.98 13.50 7.92
CA ALA A 333 -7.30 14.13 7.93
C ALA A 333 -7.23 15.62 8.28
N ARG A 334 -6.33 16.02 9.19
CA ARG A 334 -6.08 17.41 9.56
C ARG A 334 -5.46 18.20 8.40
N ASP A 335 -4.39 17.71 7.80
CA ASP A 335 -3.59 18.52 6.87
C ASP A 335 -4.17 18.48 5.45
N ALA A 336 -4.70 17.35 4.99
CA ALA A 336 -5.38 17.27 3.70
C ALA A 336 -6.68 18.10 3.66
N ALA A 337 -7.34 18.33 4.81
CA ALA A 337 -8.46 19.27 4.91
C ALA A 337 -8.04 20.75 4.83
N ASN A 338 -6.83 21.08 5.27
CA ASN A 338 -6.27 22.44 5.19
C ASN A 338 -5.49 22.71 3.89
N SER A 339 -5.09 21.65 3.16
CA SER A 339 -4.34 21.72 1.91
C SER A 339 -5.13 22.44 0.81
N VAL A 340 -4.47 23.43 0.20
CA VAL A 340 -4.93 24.21 -0.96
C VAL A 340 -4.12 23.90 -2.23
N ALA A 341 -3.25 22.88 -2.21
CA ALA A 341 -2.39 22.53 -3.33
C ALA A 341 -3.19 22.12 -4.58
N THR A 342 -2.57 22.28 -5.75
CA THR A 342 -3.17 21.88 -7.04
C THR A 342 -3.52 20.40 -7.05
N TRP A 343 -2.70 19.55 -6.45
CA TRP A 343 -2.92 18.11 -6.30
C TRP A 343 -2.64 17.63 -4.88
N LYS A 344 -3.31 16.55 -4.50
CA LYS A 344 -3.19 15.90 -3.19
C LYS A 344 -2.95 14.41 -3.40
N VAL A 345 -1.80 13.91 -2.95
CA VAL A 345 -1.35 12.52 -3.15
C VAL A 345 -1.04 11.90 -1.80
N VAL A 346 -1.58 10.71 -1.52
CA VAL A 346 -1.15 9.88 -0.38
C VAL A 346 -0.11 8.88 -0.85
N ASN A 347 1.03 8.84 -0.17
CA ASN A 347 2.06 7.81 -0.27
C ASN A 347 1.99 6.90 0.96
N THR A 348 1.80 5.60 0.77
CA THR A 348 1.74 4.62 1.86
C THR A 348 2.27 3.25 1.44
N HIS A 349 2.24 2.27 2.34
CA HIS A 349 2.55 0.88 2.03
C HIS A 349 1.29 0.04 1.68
N TYR A 350 0.17 0.19 2.39
CA TYR A 350 -1.00 -0.69 2.21
C TYR A 350 -2.20 -0.05 1.48
N SER A 351 -2.75 -0.74 0.47
CA SER A 351 -4.10 -0.45 -0.08
C SER A 351 -5.19 -0.68 1.00
N PRO A 352 -6.18 0.23 1.16
CA PRO A 352 -7.29 0.05 2.08
C PRO A 352 -8.20 -1.13 1.73
N HIS A 353 -8.52 -1.30 0.45
CA HIS A 353 -9.50 -2.30 0.01
C HIS A 353 -8.91 -3.70 -0.12
N PHE A 354 -7.59 -3.85 -0.34
CA PHE A 354 -6.96 -5.16 -0.38
C PHE A 354 -6.51 -5.69 1.00
N HIS A 355 -6.17 -4.81 1.96
CA HIS A 355 -5.46 -5.23 3.18
C HIS A 355 -6.09 -4.86 4.51
N MET A 356 -7.06 -3.94 4.53
CA MET A 356 -7.68 -3.48 5.77
C MET A 356 -8.99 -4.20 6.06
N THR A 357 -9.45 -4.15 7.31
CA THR A 357 -10.82 -4.58 7.62
C THR A 357 -11.84 -3.62 6.98
N PRO A 358 -13.10 -4.02 6.75
CA PRO A 358 -14.13 -3.12 6.25
C PRO A 358 -14.30 -1.83 7.09
N THR A 359 -14.07 -1.90 8.41
CA THR A 359 -14.11 -0.72 9.30
C THR A 359 -12.94 0.23 9.04
N MET A 360 -11.71 -0.28 8.96
CA MET A 360 -10.52 0.51 8.66
C MET A 360 -10.57 1.11 7.23
N MET A 361 -11.03 0.33 6.25
CA MET A 361 -11.27 0.83 4.89
C MET A 361 -12.30 1.97 4.88
N ALA A 362 -13.38 1.84 5.64
CA ALA A 362 -14.41 2.89 5.75
C ALA A 362 -13.86 4.18 6.40
N GLU A 363 -13.00 4.06 7.41
CA GLU A 363 -12.30 5.21 8.03
C GLU A 363 -11.42 5.95 7.01
N VAL A 364 -10.57 5.22 6.27
CA VAL A 364 -9.72 5.83 5.24
C VAL A 364 -10.58 6.47 4.14
N ASN A 365 -11.58 5.77 3.62
CA ASN A 365 -12.46 6.30 2.57
C ASN A 365 -13.25 7.54 3.00
N ASP A 366 -13.63 7.65 4.28
CA ASP A 366 -14.28 8.85 4.84
C ASP A 366 -13.32 10.05 4.88
N ILE A 367 -12.03 9.83 5.20
CA ILE A 367 -10.99 10.87 5.09
C ILE A 367 -10.82 11.32 3.64
N LEU A 368 -10.66 10.39 2.70
CA LEU A 368 -10.48 10.69 1.27
C LEU A 368 -11.65 11.53 0.71
N ARG A 369 -12.88 11.07 0.98
CA ARG A 369 -14.14 11.72 0.59
C ARG A 369 -14.30 13.14 1.15
N LYS A 370 -13.79 13.40 2.36
CA LYS A 370 -13.86 14.72 3.01
C LYS A 370 -12.78 15.71 2.57
N THR A 371 -11.64 15.22 2.08
CA THR A 371 -10.44 16.03 1.86
C THR A 371 -10.10 16.28 0.38
N GLY A 372 -10.70 15.50 -0.53
CA GLY A 372 -10.45 15.63 -1.97
C GLY A 372 -9.04 15.16 -2.35
N ILE A 373 -8.59 14.04 -1.78
CA ILE A 373 -7.33 13.40 -2.18
C ILE A 373 -7.55 12.75 -3.56
N HIS A 374 -6.67 13.09 -4.51
CA HIS A 374 -6.84 12.72 -5.92
C HIS A 374 -6.24 11.34 -6.21
N LEU A 375 -5.11 11.03 -5.57
CA LEU A 375 -4.36 9.79 -5.74
C LEU A 375 -3.96 9.22 -4.39
N PHE A 376 -4.19 7.92 -4.20
CA PHE A 376 -3.69 7.11 -3.10
C PHE A 376 -2.80 6.02 -3.71
N ILE A 377 -1.49 6.10 -3.48
CA ILE A 377 -0.52 5.15 -4.05
C ILE A 377 0.16 4.33 -2.96
N ASN A 378 0.23 3.03 -3.17
CA ASN A 378 0.71 2.04 -2.21
C ASN A 378 1.60 0.97 -2.84
N GLY A 379 2.31 0.22 -2.00
CA GLY A 379 3.06 -0.98 -2.35
C GLY A 379 2.37 -2.23 -1.80
N HIS A 380 3.14 -3.06 -1.09
CA HIS A 380 2.77 -4.26 -0.33
C HIS A 380 2.25 -5.45 -1.15
N THR A 381 1.22 -5.27 -1.97
CA THR A 381 0.91 -6.27 -2.98
C THR A 381 2.01 -6.17 -4.03
N HIS A 382 2.76 -7.25 -4.26
CA HIS A 382 3.89 -7.27 -5.20
C HIS A 382 3.44 -7.27 -6.67
N ALA A 383 2.50 -6.41 -7.03
CA ALA A 383 1.81 -6.34 -8.30
C ALA A 383 1.58 -4.87 -8.66
N GLU A 384 0.88 -4.66 -9.77
CA GLU A 384 0.63 -3.35 -10.35
C GLU A 384 -0.87 -3.22 -10.63
N SER A 385 -1.50 -2.12 -10.22
CA SER A 385 -2.94 -1.92 -10.40
C SER A 385 -3.36 -0.46 -10.44
N HIS A 386 -4.58 -0.22 -10.93
CA HIS A 386 -5.24 1.07 -10.87
C HIS A 386 -6.74 0.86 -10.65
N GLU A 387 -7.28 1.44 -9.59
CA GLU A 387 -8.71 1.47 -9.26
C GLU A 387 -9.22 2.90 -9.08
N PHE A 388 -10.54 3.06 -9.07
CA PHE A 388 -11.21 4.33 -8.84
C PHE A 388 -12.29 4.22 -7.77
N GLY A 389 -12.20 5.08 -6.76
CA GLY A 389 -13.24 5.29 -5.76
C GLY A 389 -14.29 6.28 -6.26
N THR A 390 -15.58 5.97 -6.09
CA THR A 390 -16.73 6.82 -6.45
C THR A 390 -16.76 8.21 -5.79
N PHE A 391 -15.85 8.45 -4.86
CA PHE A 391 -15.60 9.72 -4.17
C PHE A 391 -14.43 10.53 -4.78
N ASN A 392 -14.12 10.31 -6.06
CA ASN A 392 -13.11 11.04 -6.84
C ASN A 392 -11.66 10.85 -6.31
N THR A 393 -11.30 9.62 -5.96
CA THR A 393 -9.93 9.24 -5.63
C THR A 393 -9.49 8.05 -6.47
N HIS A 394 -8.35 8.15 -7.14
CA HIS A 394 -7.69 7.04 -7.79
C HIS A 394 -6.80 6.28 -6.80
N PHE A 395 -6.79 4.96 -6.89
CA PHE A 395 -5.91 4.08 -6.14
C PHE A 395 -4.91 3.46 -7.10
N VAL A 396 -3.63 3.38 -6.70
CA VAL A 396 -2.59 2.71 -7.47
C VAL A 396 -1.80 1.80 -6.55
N THR A 397 -1.72 0.51 -6.89
CA THR A 397 -0.73 -0.39 -6.32
C THR A 397 0.48 -0.41 -7.24
N ASN A 398 1.67 -0.15 -6.69
CA ASN A 398 2.96 -0.20 -7.36
C ASN A 398 4.00 -0.91 -6.47
N GLY A 399 3.77 -2.20 -6.21
CA GLY A 399 4.64 -3.04 -5.38
C GLY A 399 5.54 -3.99 -6.15
N ALA A 400 5.68 -3.86 -7.48
CA ALA A 400 6.64 -4.67 -8.25
C ALA A 400 7.96 -3.91 -8.52
N GLY A 401 8.53 -3.27 -7.49
CA GLY A 401 9.85 -2.63 -7.55
C GLY A 401 11.04 -3.61 -7.54
N GLY A 402 10.79 -4.88 -7.21
CA GLY A 402 11.74 -5.97 -7.39
C GLY A 402 12.58 -6.34 -6.15
N GLY A 403 12.11 -6.07 -4.94
CA GLY A 403 12.65 -6.64 -3.71
C GLY A 403 12.26 -8.10 -3.50
N ILE A 404 11.13 -8.51 -4.09
CA ILE A 404 10.54 -9.86 -4.09
C ILE A 404 9.94 -10.20 -5.46
N GLN A 405 9.60 -11.46 -5.70
CA GLN A 405 8.95 -11.94 -6.93
C GLN A 405 7.60 -11.24 -7.10
N SER A 406 7.38 -10.58 -8.24
CA SER A 406 6.08 -9.96 -8.49
C SER A 406 5.01 -10.99 -8.87
N GLU A 407 3.76 -10.63 -8.60
CA GLU A 407 2.59 -11.49 -8.61
C GLU A 407 1.45 -10.84 -9.42
N SER A 408 0.32 -11.55 -9.55
CA SER A 408 -0.91 -10.99 -10.10
C SER A 408 -1.79 -10.49 -8.95
N ILE A 409 -2.39 -9.32 -9.13
CA ILE A 409 -3.44 -8.81 -8.24
C ILE A 409 -4.81 -9.36 -8.65
N GLY A 410 -5.73 -9.45 -7.68
CA GLY A 410 -7.12 -9.83 -7.93
C GLY A 410 -8.07 -8.63 -7.93
N GLU A 411 -9.35 -8.90 -8.12
CA GLU A 411 -10.41 -7.91 -7.97
C GLU A 411 -10.50 -7.36 -6.54
N PRO A 412 -10.87 -6.08 -6.35
CA PRO A 412 -11.29 -5.56 -5.05
C PRO A 412 -12.35 -6.46 -4.41
N PRO A 413 -12.31 -6.70 -3.09
CA PRO A 413 -13.20 -7.67 -2.45
C PRO A 413 -14.66 -7.20 -2.49
N PRO A 414 -15.65 -8.11 -2.43
CA PRO A 414 -17.06 -7.77 -2.67
C PRO A 414 -17.69 -6.72 -1.73
N TYR A 415 -17.04 -6.38 -0.61
CA TYR A 415 -17.48 -5.31 0.29
C TYR A 415 -16.97 -3.91 -0.12
N ALA A 416 -16.01 -3.82 -1.04
CA ALA A 416 -15.42 -2.59 -1.55
C ALA A 416 -16.32 -1.95 -2.63
N THR A 417 -17.62 -1.81 -2.37
CA THR A 417 -18.64 -1.44 -3.38
C THR A 417 -18.46 -0.06 -4.01
N ASP A 418 -17.72 0.84 -3.33
CA ASP A 418 -17.38 2.18 -3.83
C ASP A 418 -16.10 2.17 -4.71
N ILE A 419 -15.44 1.03 -4.90
CA ILE A 419 -14.17 0.89 -5.66
C ILE A 419 -14.44 0.12 -6.95
N THR A 420 -13.99 0.67 -8.08
CA THR A 420 -14.08 0.05 -9.41
C THR A 420 -12.67 -0.21 -9.97
N PRO A 421 -12.33 -1.42 -10.43
CA PRO A 421 -11.07 -1.69 -11.11
C PRO A 421 -11.01 -0.95 -12.46
N ILE A 422 -9.86 -0.38 -12.80
CA ILE A 422 -9.58 0.19 -14.13
C ILE A 422 -8.57 -0.69 -14.87
N TRP A 423 -7.47 -1.03 -14.21
CA TRP A 423 -6.37 -1.78 -14.82
C TRP A 423 -5.65 -2.67 -13.80
N GLN A 424 -5.11 -3.80 -14.27
CA GLN A 424 -4.30 -4.75 -13.51
C GLN A 424 -3.10 -5.16 -14.34
N GLY A 425 -1.94 -5.30 -13.71
CA GLY A 425 -0.69 -5.71 -14.36
C GLY A 425 -0.73 -7.15 -14.88
N GLU A 426 -0.87 -7.31 -16.20
CA GLU A 426 -0.84 -8.64 -16.84
C GLU A 426 0.49 -9.36 -16.66
N ASN A 427 0.42 -10.68 -16.40
CA ASN A 427 1.57 -11.59 -16.33
C ASN A 427 2.63 -11.22 -15.26
N ALA A 428 2.20 -10.59 -14.16
CA ALA A 428 3.08 -10.19 -13.05
C ALA A 428 4.28 -9.33 -13.52
N PRO A 429 4.02 -8.10 -14.00
CA PRO A 429 5.07 -7.23 -14.48
C PRO A 429 5.96 -6.77 -13.32
N TYR A 430 7.10 -6.16 -13.65
CA TYR A 430 7.85 -5.29 -12.74
C TYR A 430 7.89 -3.90 -13.34
N GLY A 431 7.97 -2.86 -12.52
CA GLY A 431 8.03 -1.50 -13.05
C GLY A 431 7.94 -0.42 -11.99
N ILE A 432 7.55 0.76 -12.48
CA ILE A 432 7.42 2.00 -11.74
C ILE A 432 6.21 2.77 -12.28
N PHE A 433 5.68 3.69 -11.50
CA PHE A 433 4.77 4.71 -12.01
C PHE A 433 5.49 6.03 -12.28
N GLU A 434 5.24 6.61 -13.46
CA GLU A 434 5.52 8.01 -13.77
C GLU A 434 4.29 8.85 -13.37
N LEU A 435 4.48 9.85 -12.51
CA LEU A 435 3.45 10.82 -12.12
C LEU A 435 3.78 12.17 -12.75
N SER A 436 2.81 12.77 -13.45
CA SER A 436 2.99 14.07 -14.13
C SER A 436 1.82 14.99 -13.79
N PHE A 437 2.09 16.23 -13.44
CA PHE A 437 1.10 17.18 -12.93
C PHE A 437 1.09 18.46 -13.79
N ALA A 438 -0.11 18.88 -14.16
CA ALA A 438 -0.41 20.15 -14.80
C ALA A 438 -1.50 20.88 -13.98
N ALA A 439 -1.85 22.12 -14.34
CA ALA A 439 -2.87 22.88 -13.61
C ALA A 439 -4.25 22.18 -13.56
N GLU A 440 -4.68 21.60 -14.69
CA GLU A 440 -6.03 21.05 -14.91
C GLU A 440 -6.11 19.52 -15.03
N GLN A 441 -4.96 18.82 -15.09
CA GLN A 441 -4.93 17.35 -15.09
C GLN A 441 -3.65 16.77 -14.49
N MET A 442 -3.77 15.59 -13.90
CA MET A 442 -2.67 14.70 -13.57
C MET A 442 -2.62 13.58 -14.62
N LYS A 443 -1.43 13.04 -14.88
CA LYS A 443 -1.26 11.78 -15.60
C LYS A 443 -0.48 10.81 -14.75
N ILE A 444 -1.01 9.60 -14.63
CA ILE A 444 -0.30 8.44 -14.10
C ILE A 444 0.03 7.51 -15.26
N GLN A 445 1.20 6.89 -15.23
CA GLN A 445 1.63 6.00 -16.32
C GLN A 445 2.53 4.88 -15.77
N PHE A 446 2.09 3.64 -15.88
CA PHE A 446 2.91 2.48 -15.53
C PHE A 446 3.95 2.21 -16.61
N VAL A 447 5.20 1.99 -16.20
CA VAL A 447 6.34 1.75 -17.09
C VAL A 447 7.04 0.45 -16.71
N THR A 448 7.20 -0.41 -17.71
CA THR A 448 7.83 -1.73 -17.61
C THR A 448 8.88 -1.95 -18.72
N PHE A 449 9.41 -3.16 -18.83
CA PHE A 449 10.41 -3.57 -19.81
C PHE A 449 9.83 -3.60 -21.24
N ASP A 450 10.58 -3.08 -22.23
CA ASP A 450 10.23 -3.24 -23.64
C ASP A 450 10.64 -4.63 -24.20
N ASP A 451 10.16 -4.94 -25.40
CA ASP A 451 10.36 -6.25 -26.03
C ASP A 451 11.83 -6.50 -26.49
N LYS A 452 12.77 -5.60 -26.18
CA LYS A 452 14.22 -5.76 -26.48
C LYS A 452 15.01 -6.28 -25.28
N TRP A 453 14.41 -6.39 -24.09
CA TRP A 453 15.06 -6.98 -22.94
C TRP A 453 15.27 -8.49 -23.13
N VAL A 454 16.45 -8.98 -22.76
CA VAL A 454 16.77 -10.42 -22.76
C VAL A 454 17.40 -10.78 -21.42
N PHE A 455 16.64 -11.46 -20.56
CA PHE A 455 17.10 -11.87 -19.22
C PHE A 455 17.85 -13.20 -19.29
N THR A 456 19.06 -13.22 -18.75
CA THR A 456 19.97 -14.38 -18.74
C THR A 456 20.40 -14.76 -17.33
N SER A 457 20.81 -16.02 -17.12
CA SER A 457 21.25 -16.53 -15.81
C SER A 457 22.35 -15.69 -15.17
N ASN A 458 23.32 -15.27 -15.97
CA ASN A 458 24.32 -14.29 -15.58
C ASN A 458 23.78 -12.87 -15.80
N LYS A 459 23.76 -12.07 -14.73
CA LYS A 459 23.36 -10.66 -14.75
C LYS A 459 24.20 -9.78 -15.67
N ALA A 460 25.47 -10.13 -15.90
CA ALA A 460 26.35 -9.39 -16.80
C ALA A 460 25.99 -9.57 -18.29
N ASP A 461 25.29 -10.67 -18.63
CA ASP A 461 24.90 -11.00 -20.00
C ASP A 461 23.46 -10.53 -20.33
N THR A 462 22.71 -10.03 -19.33
CA THR A 462 21.33 -9.55 -19.50
C THR A 462 21.32 -8.30 -20.39
N VAL A 463 20.66 -8.40 -21.54
CA VAL A 463 20.53 -7.28 -22.48
C VAL A 463 19.45 -6.34 -22.00
N LYS A 464 19.84 -5.11 -21.67
CA LYS A 464 18.92 -4.04 -21.28
C LYS A 464 18.25 -3.45 -22.52
N GLY A 465 16.92 -3.50 -22.57
CA GLY A 465 16.11 -2.80 -23.55
C GLY A 465 15.77 -1.37 -23.12
N GLY A 466 14.67 -0.87 -23.66
CA GLY A 466 14.06 0.42 -23.30
C GLY A 466 12.94 0.29 -22.26
N ALA A 467 12.17 1.36 -22.14
CA ALA A 467 10.98 1.46 -21.31
C ALA A 467 9.72 1.34 -22.19
N LYS A 468 8.72 0.57 -21.74
CA LYS A 468 7.42 0.37 -22.38
C LYS A 468 6.31 0.86 -21.46
N MET A 469 5.36 1.61 -22.01
CA MET A 469 4.13 1.98 -21.32
C MET A 469 3.22 0.76 -21.21
N GLY A 470 2.83 0.39 -19.98
CA GLY A 470 1.92 -0.73 -19.71
C GLY A 470 0.50 -0.29 -19.31
N HIS A 471 0.37 0.93 -18.79
CA HIS A 471 -0.89 1.61 -18.47
C HIS A 471 -0.68 3.12 -18.55
N CYS A 472 -1.70 3.88 -18.90
CA CYS A 472 -1.66 5.34 -18.83
C CYS A 472 -3.06 5.90 -18.62
N TRP A 473 -3.19 6.85 -17.69
CA TRP A 473 -4.47 7.44 -17.35
C TRP A 473 -4.36 8.94 -17.08
N LEU A 474 -5.32 9.68 -17.61
CA LEU A 474 -5.48 11.12 -17.46
C LEU A 474 -6.57 11.41 -16.41
N ILE A 475 -6.16 11.99 -15.28
CA ILE A 475 -7.04 12.32 -14.16
C ILE A 475 -7.38 13.83 -14.25
N PRO A 476 -8.65 14.22 -14.43
CA PRO A 476 -9.07 15.62 -14.46
C PRO A 476 -8.97 16.30 -13.09
N LYS A 477 -8.99 17.64 -13.11
CA LYS A 477 -8.85 18.52 -11.94
C LYS A 477 -9.78 18.23 -10.76
N ASP A 478 -10.99 17.73 -11.01
CA ASP A 478 -11.96 17.43 -9.94
C ASP A 478 -11.80 16.02 -9.36
N GLY A 479 -10.77 15.27 -9.80
CA GLY A 479 -10.52 13.88 -9.41
C GLY A 479 -11.54 12.89 -9.94
N SER A 480 -12.45 13.29 -10.85
CA SER A 480 -13.39 12.35 -11.48
C SER A 480 -12.68 11.34 -12.37
N LEU A 481 -13.41 10.30 -12.80
CA LEU A 481 -12.84 9.07 -13.38
C LEU A 481 -11.79 9.29 -14.48
N GLY A 482 -11.90 10.33 -15.31
CA GLY A 482 -10.94 10.56 -16.40
C GLY A 482 -11.00 9.52 -17.52
N GLU A 483 -9.91 9.39 -18.28
CA GLU A 483 -9.80 8.48 -19.43
C GLU A 483 -8.36 8.00 -19.70
N GLU A 484 -8.22 6.96 -20.53
CA GLU A 484 -6.92 6.42 -20.98
C GLU A 484 -6.16 7.43 -21.84
N CYS A 485 -4.82 7.37 -21.87
CA CYS A 485 -3.97 8.22 -22.71
C CYS A 485 -3.88 7.74 -24.17
#